data_AF-A0A7Y7I0D8-F1
#
_entry.id   AF-A0A7Y7I0D8-F1
#
_cell.length_a   1.000
_cell.length_b   1.000
_cell.length_c   1.000
_cell.angle_alpha   90.00
_cell.angle_beta   90.00
_cell.angle_gamma   90.00
#
_symmetry.space_group_name_H-M   'P 1'
#
loop_
_entity.id
_entity.type
_entity.pdbx_description
1 polymer ?
#
loop_
_entity_poly.entity_id
_entity_poly.type
_entity_poly.pdbx_seq_one_letter_code
_entity_poly.pdbx_strand_id
1 'polypeptide(L)'
;MTQSHRKVILIAGASRGCGPATARQLAGEGHHVVLGARRSSKLHALVTEIRKAGGSAEWYALDVNQPEEMREFLAFAEDVHKRVDVVINV
;
A
#
# COMPACT_ATOMS: atom_id res chain seq x y z
N MET A 1 -15.96 -9.05 -20.27
CA MET A 1 -14.67 -8.80 -19.61
C MET A 1 -14.76 -7.41 -18.98
N THR A 2 -14.98 -7.32 -17.67
CA THR A 2 -14.97 -6.03 -16.98
C THR A 2 -13.55 -5.48 -17.04
N GLN A 3 -13.37 -4.30 -17.66
CA GLN A 3 -12.11 -3.57 -17.53
C GLN A 3 -11.91 -3.25 -16.04
N SER A 4 -11.09 -4.04 -15.34
CA SER A 4 -10.64 -3.67 -14.01
C SER A 4 -9.66 -2.51 -14.19
N HIS A 5 -10.14 -1.29 -13.93
CA HIS A 5 -9.29 -0.12 -13.96
C HIS A 5 -8.23 -0.26 -12.86
N ARG A 6 -6.95 -0.12 -13.21
CA ARG A 6 -5.87 -0.12 -12.21
C ARG A 6 -6.10 1.01 -11.21
N LYS A 7 -6.18 0.66 -9.92
CA LYS A 7 -6.34 1.59 -8.80
C LYS A 7 -5.04 1.77 -8.02
N VAL A 8 -4.91 2.91 -7.38
CA VAL A 8 -3.89 3.22 -6.36
C VAL A 8 -4.53 3.07 -4.99
N ILE A 9 -4.11 2.06 -4.24
CA ILE A 9 -4.73 1.66 -2.97
C ILE A 9 -3.73 1.82 -1.84
N LEU A 10 -4.06 2.65 -0.86
CA LEU A 10 -3.26 2.84 0.34
C LEU A 10 -3.75 1.87 1.41
N ILE A 11 -2.83 1.16 2.05
CA ILE A 11 -3.12 0.23 3.15
C ILE A 11 -2.31 0.67 4.36
N ALA A 12 -2.96 1.34 5.31
CA ALA A 12 -2.37 1.68 6.59
C ALA A 12 -2.52 0.49 7.56
N GLY A 13 -1.47 0.19 8.32
CA GLY A 13 -1.41 -1.00 9.17
C GLY A 13 -0.93 -2.29 8.47
N ALA A 14 -0.44 -2.19 7.23
CA ALA A 14 -0.16 -3.33 6.33
C ALA A 14 0.91 -4.36 6.80
N SER A 15 1.52 -4.19 7.97
CA SER A 15 2.67 -5.01 8.41
C SER A 15 2.33 -6.26 9.24
N ARG A 16 1.05 -6.49 9.59
CA ARG A 16 0.55 -7.64 10.38
C ARG A 16 -0.90 -7.97 10.03
N GLY A 17 -1.41 -9.07 10.61
CA GLY A 17 -2.81 -9.47 10.48
C GLY A 17 -3.19 -9.74 9.03
N CYS A 18 -4.34 -9.23 8.62
CA CYS A 18 -4.84 -9.36 7.25
C CYS A 18 -4.08 -8.48 6.24
N GLY A 19 -3.40 -7.42 6.70
CA GLY A 19 -2.72 -6.44 5.85
C GLY A 19 -1.83 -7.04 4.75
N PRO A 20 -0.88 -7.94 5.08
CA PRO A 20 -0.04 -8.60 4.07
C PRO A 20 -0.83 -9.44 3.05
N ALA A 21 -1.86 -10.15 3.48
CA ALA A 21 -2.69 -10.95 2.58
C ALA A 21 -3.49 -10.06 1.63
N THR A 22 -4.10 -9.00 2.16
CA THR A 22 -4.82 -7.98 1.37
C THR A 22 -3.90 -7.30 0.35
N ALA A 23 -2.69 -6.91 0.75
CA ALA A 23 -1.71 -6.30 -0.13
C ALA A 23 -1.31 -7.21 -1.30
N ARG A 24 -1.03 -8.49 -1.01
CA ARG A 24 -0.70 -9.48 -2.04
C ARG A 24 -1.85 -9.69 -3.02
N GLN A 25 -3.06 -9.85 -2.51
CA GLN A 25 -4.23 -10.10 -3.34
C GLN A 25 -4.49 -8.91 -4.29
N LEU A 26 -4.58 -7.70 -3.76
CA LEU A 26 -4.87 -6.51 -4.56
C LEU A 26 -3.77 -6.22 -5.60
N ALA A 27 -2.50 -6.43 -5.23
CA ALA A 27 -1.40 -6.31 -6.18
C ALA A 27 -1.46 -7.40 -7.27
N GLY A 28 -1.84 -8.63 -6.91
CA GLY A 28 -2.05 -9.73 -7.84
C GLY A 28 -3.24 -9.51 -8.80
N GLU A 29 -4.23 -8.74 -8.38
CA GLU A 29 -5.35 -8.27 -9.23
C GLU A 29 -4.95 -7.11 -10.18
N GLY A 30 -3.69 -6.67 -10.15
CA GLY A 30 -3.14 -5.64 -11.03
C GLY A 30 -3.27 -4.22 -10.50
N HIS A 31 -3.67 -4.04 -9.24
CA HIS A 31 -3.67 -2.72 -8.59
C HIS A 31 -2.27 -2.34 -8.08
N HIS A 32 -2.07 -1.04 -7.89
CA HIS A 32 -0.89 -0.53 -7.20
C HIS A 32 -1.20 -0.35 -5.72
N VAL A 33 -0.41 -0.96 -4.84
CA VAL A 33 -0.62 -0.84 -3.39
C VAL A 33 0.50 -0.05 -2.72
N VAL A 34 0.15 0.93 -1.90
CA VAL A 34 1.09 1.67 -1.06
C VAL A 34 0.89 1.25 0.39
N LEU A 35 1.93 0.70 1.00
CA LEU A 35 1.84 0.04 2.31
C LEU A 35 2.42 0.93 3.41
N GLY A 36 1.57 1.33 4.36
CA GLY A 36 1.95 2.18 5.49
C GLY A 36 1.97 1.39 6.80
N ALA A 37 3.09 1.39 7.54
CA ALA A 37 3.17 0.91 8.92
C ALA A 37 4.49 1.30 9.62
N ARG A 38 4.52 1.22 10.95
CA ARG A 38 5.71 1.51 11.78
C ARG A 38 6.90 0.60 11.53
N ARG A 39 6.66 -0.66 11.16
CA ARG A 39 7.71 -1.69 11.03
C ARG A 39 8.20 -1.81 9.60
N SER A 40 9.03 -0.84 9.18
CA SER A 40 9.53 -0.70 7.81
C SER A 40 10.23 -1.94 7.26
N SER A 41 10.94 -2.71 8.08
CA SER A 41 11.58 -3.95 7.64
C SER A 41 10.57 -5.00 7.14
N LYS A 42 9.40 -5.11 7.78
CA LYS A 42 8.33 -6.02 7.32
C LYS A 42 7.68 -5.51 6.04
N LEU A 43 7.50 -4.20 5.91
CA LEU A 43 6.97 -3.60 4.69
C LEU A 43 7.91 -3.79 3.51
N HIS A 44 9.20 -3.55 3.71
CA HIS A 44 10.23 -3.73 2.69
C HIS A 44 10.26 -5.17 2.17
N ALA A 45 10.21 -6.15 3.08
CA ALA A 45 10.14 -7.56 2.72
C ALA A 45 8.87 -7.87 1.90
N LEU A 46 7.71 -7.37 2.32
CA LEU A 46 6.44 -7.58 1.63
C LEU A 46 6.39 -6.91 0.25
N VAL A 47 6.86 -5.66 0.12
CA VAL A 47 6.98 -4.98 -1.18
C VAL A 47 7.92 -5.73 -2.11
N THR A 48 9.04 -6.22 -1.59
CA THR A 48 9.99 -7.03 -2.38
C THR A 48 9.34 -8.32 -2.86
N GLU A 49 8.59 -9.01 -2.00
CA GLU A 49 7.83 -10.22 -2.35
C GLU A 49 6.79 -9.93 -3.45
N ILE A 50 5.98 -8.89 -3.28
CA ILE A 50 4.94 -8.50 -4.25
C ILE A 50 5.56 -8.15 -5.60
N ARG A 51 6.64 -7.36 -5.62
CA ARG A 51 7.33 -6.98 -6.87
C ARG A 51 7.95 -8.20 -7.55
N LYS A 52 8.53 -9.14 -6.80
CA LYS A 52 9.06 -10.41 -7.34
C LYS A 52 7.97 -11.28 -7.96
N ALA A 53 6.75 -11.22 -7.45
CA ALA A 53 5.58 -11.89 -8.02
C ALA A 53 4.98 -11.16 -9.24
N GLY A 54 5.59 -10.07 -9.71
CA GLY A 54 5.11 -9.26 -10.83
C GLY A 54 4.06 -8.21 -10.46
N GLY A 55 3.72 -8.08 -9.17
CA GLY A 55 2.80 -7.07 -8.67
C GLY A 55 3.45 -5.68 -8.54
N SER A 56 2.63 -4.67 -8.22
CA SER A 56 3.09 -3.29 -8.07
C SER A 56 2.83 -2.80 -6.65
N ALA A 57 3.89 -2.48 -5.92
CA ALA A 57 3.79 -2.03 -4.54
C ALA A 57 4.90 -1.05 -4.15
N GLU A 58 4.60 -0.17 -3.19
CA GLU A 58 5.52 0.75 -2.52
C GLU A 58 5.25 0.75 -1.01
N TRP A 59 6.18 1.25 -0.21
CA TRP A 59 6.00 1.34 1.25
C TRP A 59 6.40 2.71 1.78
N TYR A 60 5.75 3.08 2.88
CA TYR A 60 6.02 4.30 3.62
C TYR A 60 6.02 3.98 5.12
N ALA A 61 7.00 4.52 5.86
CA ALA A 61 7.01 4.39 7.31
C ALA A 61 5.90 5.26 7.89
N LEU A 62 4.98 4.65 8.65
CA LEU A 62 3.76 5.33 9.09
C LEU A 62 3.33 4.87 10.49
N ASP A 63 3.21 5.80 11.42
CA ASP A 63 2.40 5.69 12.63
C ASP A 63 1.03 6.36 12.43
N VAL A 64 -0.01 5.54 12.32
CA VAL A 64 -1.40 6.00 12.15
C VAL A 64 -1.93 6.83 13.33
N ASN A 65 -1.27 6.78 14.50
CA ASN A 65 -1.64 7.63 15.63
C ASN A 65 -1.12 9.06 15.49
N GLN A 66 -0.25 9.33 14.51
CA GLN A 66 0.31 10.64 14.21
C GLN A 66 -0.38 11.23 12.97
N PRO A 67 -1.27 12.22 13.14
CA PRO A 67 -2.02 12.78 12.02
C PRO A 67 -1.14 13.36 10.91
N GLU A 68 0.01 13.94 11.26
CA GLU A 68 0.95 14.47 10.27
C GLU A 68 1.54 13.36 9.39
N GLU A 69 1.93 12.23 9.97
CA GLU A 69 2.45 11.10 9.19
C GLU A 69 1.40 10.53 8.23
N MET A 70 0.12 10.53 8.61
CA MET A 70 -0.97 10.16 7.69
C MET A 70 -1.11 11.16 6.53
N ARG A 71 -0.95 12.47 6.77
CA ARG A 71 -0.96 13.48 5.70
C ARG A 71 0.22 13.29 4.76
N GLU A 72 1.41 13.06 5.30
CA GLU A 72 2.61 12.79 4.51
C GLU A 72 2.48 11.50 3.69
N PHE A 73 1.87 10.46 4.25
CA PHE A 73 1.61 9.21 3.54
C PHE A 73 0.64 9.38 2.36
N LEU A 74 -0.42 10.16 2.54
CA LEU A 74 -1.35 10.50 1.46
C LEU A 74 -0.66 11.35 0.39
N ALA A 75 0.07 12.38 0.80
CA ALA A 75 0.82 13.26 -0.10
C ALA A 75 1.88 12.49 -0.91
N PHE A 76 2.56 11.51 -0.29
CA PHE A 76 3.49 10.62 -0.98
C PHE A 76 2.81 9.87 -2.13
N ALA A 77 1.67 9.24 -1.87
CA ALA A 77 0.96 8.51 -2.91
C ALA A 77 0.39 9.43 -4.00
N GLU A 78 -0.10 10.60 -3.63
CA GLU A 78 -0.56 11.62 -4.58
C GLU A 78 0.58 12.17 -5.44
N ASP A 79 1.76 12.40 -4.89
CA ASP A 79 2.87 12.92 -5.69
C ASP A 79 3.37 11.88 -6.71
N VAL A 80 3.50 10.62 -6.28
CA VAL A 80 4.02 9.54 -7.14
C VAL A 80 2.99 9.11 -8.18
N HIS A 81 1.70 9.02 -7.82
CA HIS A 81 0.68 8.43 -8.69
C HIS A 81 -0.38 9.42 -9.20
N LYS A 82 -0.35 10.67 -8.74
CA LYS A 82 -1.32 11.74 -9.06
C LYS A 82 -2.77 11.42 -8.71
N ARG A 83 -3.02 10.34 -7.95
CA ARG A 83 -4.34 9.90 -7.48
C ARG A 83 -4.22 8.95 -6.29
N VAL A 84 -5.28 8.93 -5.48
CA VAL A 84 -5.58 7.88 -4.49
C VAL A 84 -7.02 7.43 -4.70
N ASP A 85 -7.23 6.14 -4.94
CA ASP A 85 -8.56 5.59 -5.25
C ASP A 85 -9.24 4.99 -4.03
N VAL A 86 -8.46 4.37 -3.15
CA VAL A 86 -8.96 3.65 -1.98
C VAL A 86 -7.96 3.80 -0.85
N VAL A 87 -8.46 4.01 0.36
CA VAL A 87 -7.68 3.95 1.60
C VAL A 87 -8.29 2.86 2.48
N ILE A 88 -7.45 1.94 2.96
CA ILE A 88 -7.82 0.84 3.85
C ILE A 88 -7.04 1.00 5.15
N ASN A 89 -7.75 1.02 6.28
CA ASN A 89 -7.16 0.97 7.62
C ASN A 89 -7.36 -0.44 8.19
N VAL A 90 -6.27 -1.13 8.53
CA VAL A 90 -6.24 -2.51 9.05
C VAL A 90 -5.39 -2.67 10.31
#